data_AF-A0A6A9QPQ7-F1
#
_entry.id   AF-A0A6A9QPQ7-F1
#
_cell.length_a   1.000
_cell.length_b   1.000
_cell.length_c   1.000
_cell.angle_alpha   90.00
_cell.angle_beta   90.00
_cell.angle_gamma   90.00
#
_symmetry.space_group_name_H-M   'P 1'
#
loop_
_entity.id
_entity.type
_entity.pdbx_description
1 polymer ?
#
loop_
_entity_poly.entity_id
_entity_poly.type
_entity_poly.pdbx_seq_one_letter_code
_entity_poly.pdbx_strand_id
1 'polypeptide(L)'
;MLKAIMSSNLKTLDVNATLKDAAELMVSSGIRRVPVTVAGSIIGVVSARTVIKEAISNQNWATEKLSDVAKPAITVDPDTPFRTAAKLMLKYGVGSLIVKGQGIVTERDLAKVIPRVTIPAISVGTTNVFTLPSDSTVMDAAKSMISLGISHIPITSGSDVTGMVSLRDVLKAIHEGNITGKLSDIASKSLVYEDIDASVEDIADLIVSKYVGAVPLFEGEPKAANLRGIVTEWDLVRLYATMVRAHVLIKAEPSKIKGLVAALMATPRVYDVAIVYGPYDLLVTIDIEDPDLIGTTVINSIASLAGVKETTTLIEAEQI
;
A
#
# COMPACT_ATOMS: atom_id res chain seq x y z
N MET A 1 2.84 -16.61 -6.23
CA MET A 1 3.81 -16.15 -7.25
C MET A 1 3.18 -15.07 -8.12
N LEU A 2 3.96 -14.09 -8.59
CA LEU A 2 3.46 -12.88 -9.26
C LEU A 2 2.54 -13.15 -10.46
N LYS A 3 2.79 -14.21 -11.22
CA LYS A 3 1.94 -14.60 -12.37
C LYS A 3 0.43 -14.73 -12.05
N ALA A 4 0.07 -14.97 -10.78
CA ALA A 4 -1.31 -15.11 -10.35
C ALA A 4 -2.07 -13.78 -10.18
N ILE A 5 -1.35 -12.64 -10.08
CA ILE A 5 -1.94 -11.33 -9.76
C ILE A 5 -1.55 -10.19 -10.71
N MET A 6 -0.55 -10.43 -11.56
CA MET A 6 -0.06 -9.42 -12.51
C MET A 6 -1.09 -9.07 -13.60
N SER A 7 -0.91 -7.91 -14.23
CA SER A 7 -1.62 -7.53 -15.45
C SER A 7 -0.78 -7.84 -16.68
N SER A 8 -1.30 -8.66 -17.60
CA SER A 8 -0.56 -9.17 -18.77
C SER A 8 -0.75 -8.39 -20.07
N ASN A 9 -1.87 -7.67 -20.22
CA ASN A 9 -2.12 -6.82 -21.39
C ASN A 9 -1.56 -5.41 -21.16
N LEU A 10 -0.24 -5.26 -21.35
CA LEU A 10 0.46 -4.01 -21.13
C LEU A 10 0.13 -2.98 -22.21
N LYS A 11 -0.38 -1.84 -21.78
CA LYS A 11 -0.45 -0.63 -22.62
C LYS A 11 0.88 0.10 -22.49
N THR A 12 1.66 0.09 -23.56
CA THR A 12 3.01 0.68 -23.60
C THR A 12 3.07 1.85 -24.57
N LEU A 13 4.09 2.69 -24.43
CA LEU A 13 4.43 3.73 -25.39
C LEU A 13 5.89 3.61 -25.82
N ASP A 14 6.18 3.94 -27.07
CA ASP A 14 7.56 4.04 -27.56
C ASP A 14 8.29 5.20 -26.87
N VAL A 15 9.60 5.05 -26.71
CA VAL A 15 10.47 6.06 -26.08
C VAL A 15 10.38 7.44 -26.74
N ASN A 16 10.00 7.51 -28.02
CA ASN A 16 9.84 8.75 -28.76
C ASN A 16 8.48 9.43 -28.58
N ALA A 17 7.52 8.76 -27.93
CA ALA A 17 6.24 9.37 -27.58
C ALA A 17 6.45 10.53 -26.59
N THR A 18 5.41 11.34 -26.40
CA THR A 18 5.45 12.50 -25.52
C THR A 18 4.84 12.21 -24.16
N LEU A 19 5.16 13.05 -23.18
CA LEU A 19 4.56 12.98 -21.86
C LEU A 19 3.04 13.25 -21.89
N LYS A 20 2.55 14.02 -22.87
CA LYS A 20 1.12 14.19 -23.12
C LYS A 20 0.47 12.89 -23.59
N ASP A 21 1.11 12.13 -24.48
CA ASP A 21 0.61 10.81 -24.91
C ASP A 21 0.52 9.84 -23.74
N ALA A 22 1.49 9.87 -22.83
CA ALA A 22 1.44 9.09 -21.59
C ALA A 22 0.29 9.52 -20.68
N ALA A 23 0.05 10.83 -20.52
CA ALA A 23 -1.07 11.35 -19.74
C ALA A 23 -2.43 10.93 -20.33
N GLU A 24 -2.61 11.07 -21.65
CA GLU A 24 -3.80 10.62 -22.37
C GLU A 24 -4.04 9.12 -22.18
N LEU A 25 -3.00 8.30 -22.35
CA LEU A 25 -3.10 6.85 -22.16
C LEU A 25 -3.49 6.49 -20.72
N MET A 26 -2.91 7.18 -19.72
CA MET A 26 -3.25 6.99 -18.31
C MET A 26 -4.71 7.33 -18.01
N VAL A 27 -5.20 8.48 -18.50
CA VAL A 27 -6.58 8.94 -18.29
C VAL A 27 -7.58 8.01 -18.98
N SER A 28 -7.40 7.77 -20.28
CA SER A 28 -8.30 6.93 -21.09
C SER A 28 -8.34 5.47 -20.65
N SER A 29 -7.25 4.97 -20.07
CA SER A 29 -7.13 3.56 -19.65
C SER A 29 -7.29 3.34 -18.16
N GLY A 30 -7.41 4.40 -17.36
CA GLY A 30 -7.50 4.30 -15.89
C GLY A 30 -6.24 3.74 -15.23
N ILE A 31 -5.08 3.82 -15.88
CA ILE A 31 -3.79 3.34 -15.35
C ILE A 31 -2.95 4.52 -14.87
N ARG A 32 -2.07 4.28 -13.89
CA ARG A 32 -1.21 5.34 -13.30
C ARG A 32 0.25 5.24 -13.74
N ARG A 33 0.58 4.22 -14.53
CA ARG A 33 1.94 3.86 -14.91
C ARG A 33 1.92 3.30 -16.33
N VAL A 34 2.81 3.78 -17.17
CA VAL A 34 2.96 3.37 -18.58
C VAL A 34 4.37 2.84 -18.75
N PRO A 35 4.55 1.55 -19.07
CA PRO A 35 5.84 1.02 -19.49
C PRO A 35 6.27 1.67 -20.82
N VAL A 36 7.54 2.06 -20.87
CA VAL A 36 8.17 2.71 -22.03
C VAL A 36 9.06 1.71 -22.74
N THR A 37 8.91 1.61 -24.06
CA THR A 37 9.60 0.63 -24.89
C THR A 37 10.59 1.25 -25.87
N VAL A 38 11.67 0.53 -26.16
CA VAL A 38 12.58 0.78 -27.29
C VAL A 38 12.64 -0.50 -28.11
N ALA A 39 12.30 -0.44 -29.39
CA ALA A 39 12.26 -1.61 -30.28
C ALA A 39 11.47 -2.79 -29.67
N GLY A 40 10.32 -2.50 -29.03
CA GLY A 40 9.45 -3.49 -28.39
C GLY A 40 9.91 -3.99 -27.01
N SER A 41 11.12 -3.63 -26.56
CA SER A 41 11.63 -4.00 -25.22
C SER A 41 11.35 -2.92 -24.20
N ILE A 42 10.82 -3.28 -23.02
CA ILE A 42 10.55 -2.31 -21.93
C ILE A 42 11.87 -1.87 -21.31
N ILE A 43 12.15 -0.57 -21.37
CA ILE A 43 13.36 0.05 -20.79
C ILE A 43 13.06 0.81 -19.49
N GLY A 44 11.81 1.24 -19.32
CA GLY A 44 11.46 2.21 -18.29
C GLY A 44 9.97 2.27 -18.01
N VAL A 45 9.62 3.11 -17.04
CA VAL A 45 8.24 3.38 -16.65
C VAL A 45 8.07 4.88 -16.42
N VAL A 46 7.00 5.43 -16.97
CA VAL A 46 6.51 6.79 -16.65
C VAL A 46 5.28 6.66 -15.79
N SER A 47 5.20 7.45 -14.72
CA SER A 47 4.08 7.41 -13.77
C SER A 47 3.27 8.70 -13.81
N ALA A 48 2.04 8.67 -13.30
CA ALA A 48 1.21 9.86 -13.11
C ALA A 48 1.96 10.93 -12.30
N ARG A 49 2.76 10.51 -11.30
CA ARG A 49 3.62 11.40 -10.52
C ARG A 49 4.70 12.07 -11.38
N THR A 50 5.26 11.38 -12.36
CA THR A 50 6.21 11.96 -13.33
C THR A 50 5.52 13.06 -14.14
N VAL A 51 4.35 12.76 -14.72
CA VAL A 51 3.57 13.75 -15.51
C VAL A 51 3.27 14.99 -14.67
N ILE A 52 2.75 14.79 -13.45
CA ILE A 52 2.39 15.89 -12.55
C ILE A 52 3.62 16.72 -12.16
N LYS A 53 4.75 16.07 -11.85
CA LYS A 53 6.00 16.76 -11.51
C LYS A 53 6.49 17.66 -12.65
N GLU A 54 6.52 17.13 -13.88
CA GLU A 54 6.97 17.91 -15.04
C GLU A 54 5.96 19.01 -15.38
N ALA A 55 4.65 18.76 -15.26
CA ALA A 55 3.63 19.77 -15.50
C ALA A 55 3.69 20.97 -14.56
N ILE A 56 4.19 20.79 -13.32
CA ILE A 56 4.41 21.88 -12.36
C ILE A 56 5.71 22.64 -12.68
N SER A 57 6.72 21.96 -13.22
CA SER A 57 8.10 22.47 -13.29
C SER A 57 8.48 22.98 -14.69
N ASN A 58 7.80 22.52 -15.73
CA ASN A 58 8.10 22.83 -17.12
C ASN A 58 6.84 23.24 -17.90
N GLN A 59 6.86 24.44 -18.48
CA GLN A 59 5.75 24.92 -19.33
C GLN A 59 5.55 24.08 -20.60
N ASN A 60 6.61 23.40 -21.06
CA ASN A 60 6.59 22.56 -22.27
C ASN A 60 6.50 21.06 -21.98
N TRP A 61 6.12 20.67 -20.75
CA TRP A 61 6.04 19.28 -20.31
C TRP A 61 5.34 18.36 -21.31
N ALA A 62 4.27 18.87 -21.95
CA ALA A 62 3.43 18.10 -22.87
C ALA A 62 4.20 17.56 -24.07
N THR A 63 5.28 18.23 -24.48
CA THR A 63 6.12 17.84 -25.63
C THR A 63 7.40 17.11 -25.25
N GLU A 64 7.69 16.96 -23.95
CA GLU A 64 8.85 16.20 -23.49
C GLU A 64 8.76 14.74 -23.92
N LYS A 65 9.87 14.19 -24.37
CA LYS A 65 9.95 12.80 -24.81
C LYS A 65 10.04 11.86 -23.62
N LEU A 66 9.44 10.68 -23.76
CA LEU A 66 9.56 9.64 -22.74
C LEU A 66 11.01 9.18 -22.52
N SER A 67 11.90 9.34 -23.51
CA SER A 67 13.36 9.10 -23.36
C SER A 67 13.99 9.86 -22.19
N ASP A 68 13.47 11.05 -21.91
CA ASP A 68 14.15 12.01 -21.02
C ASP A 68 13.61 11.92 -19.59
N VAL A 69 12.37 11.45 -19.44
CA VAL A 69 11.62 11.45 -18.17
C VAL A 69 11.31 10.05 -17.62
N ALA A 70 11.43 9.00 -18.44
CA ALA A 70 11.20 7.62 -18.00
C ALA A 70 12.24 7.18 -16.96
N LYS A 71 11.76 6.58 -15.87
CA LYS A 71 12.65 5.95 -14.89
C LYS A 71 12.96 4.50 -15.32
N PRO A 72 14.17 3.99 -15.09
CA PRO A 72 14.51 2.61 -15.40
C PRO A 72 13.52 1.62 -14.77
N ALA A 73 13.11 0.62 -15.55
CA ALA A 73 12.17 -0.39 -15.10
C ALA A 73 12.86 -1.37 -14.14
N ILE A 74 12.31 -1.54 -12.94
CA ILE A 74 12.69 -2.64 -12.06
C ILE A 74 11.99 -3.90 -12.55
N THR A 75 12.76 -4.91 -12.92
CA THR A 75 12.27 -6.11 -13.59
C THR A 75 12.49 -7.35 -12.71
N VAL A 76 11.49 -8.22 -12.66
CA VAL A 76 11.47 -9.44 -11.84
C VAL A 76 10.99 -10.65 -12.63
N ASP A 77 11.27 -11.85 -12.12
CA ASP A 77 10.81 -13.09 -12.71
C ASP A 77 9.34 -13.39 -12.34
N PRO A 78 8.58 -14.09 -13.20
CA PRO A 78 7.17 -14.41 -12.94
C PRO A 78 6.92 -15.23 -11.67
N ASP A 79 7.91 -16.03 -11.29
CA ASP A 79 7.87 -16.89 -10.11
C ASP A 79 8.48 -16.21 -8.86
N THR A 80 8.84 -14.92 -8.95
CA THR A 80 9.26 -14.15 -7.77
C THR A 80 8.15 -14.19 -6.70
N PRO A 81 8.49 -14.44 -5.41
CA PRO A 81 7.52 -14.41 -4.33
C PRO A 81 6.93 -13.01 -4.11
N PHE A 82 5.67 -12.94 -3.64
CA PHE A 82 4.99 -11.66 -3.40
C PHE A 82 5.74 -10.77 -2.39
N ARG A 83 6.26 -11.36 -1.31
CA ARG A 83 7.04 -10.64 -0.30
C ARG A 83 8.33 -10.06 -0.87
N THR A 84 9.03 -10.82 -1.72
CA THR A 84 10.22 -10.34 -2.44
C THR A 84 9.88 -9.16 -3.35
N ALA A 85 8.75 -9.21 -4.07
CA ALA A 85 8.27 -8.10 -4.88
C ALA A 85 7.97 -6.84 -4.02
N ALA A 86 7.30 -7.00 -2.89
CA ALA A 86 7.04 -5.91 -1.94
C ALA A 86 8.36 -5.28 -1.44
N LYS A 87 9.35 -6.10 -1.08
CA LYS A 87 10.69 -5.65 -0.68
C LYS A 87 11.41 -4.87 -1.78
N LEU A 88 11.33 -5.32 -3.04
CA LEU A 88 11.92 -4.61 -4.17
C LEU A 88 11.21 -3.27 -4.41
N MET A 89 9.88 -3.23 -4.33
CA MET A 89 9.12 -1.97 -4.39
C MET A 89 9.59 -0.98 -3.33
N LEU A 90 9.69 -1.43 -2.07
CA LEU A 90 10.16 -0.61 -0.95
C LEU A 90 11.61 -0.14 -1.14
N LYS A 91 12.53 -1.06 -1.48
CA LYS A 91 13.96 -0.78 -1.68
C LYS A 91 14.21 0.27 -2.76
N TYR A 92 13.48 0.20 -3.87
CA TYR A 92 13.66 1.12 -5.00
C TYR A 92 12.70 2.31 -4.98
N GLY A 93 11.78 2.39 -4.02
CA GLY A 93 10.77 3.45 -3.96
C GLY A 93 9.85 3.47 -5.18
N VAL A 94 9.52 2.30 -5.73
CA VAL A 94 8.69 2.14 -6.93
C VAL A 94 7.39 1.44 -6.60
N GLY A 95 6.28 1.94 -7.12
CA GLY A 95 4.96 1.31 -6.90
C GLY A 95 4.56 0.27 -7.96
N SER A 96 5.51 -0.15 -8.80
CA SER A 96 5.30 -1.22 -9.77
C SER A 96 6.60 -1.89 -10.18
N LEU A 97 6.51 -3.17 -10.55
CA LEU A 97 7.61 -3.95 -11.14
C LEU A 97 7.17 -4.55 -12.47
N ILE A 98 8.10 -4.60 -13.42
CA ILE A 98 7.90 -5.29 -14.71
C ILE A 98 8.17 -6.78 -14.51
N VAL A 99 7.23 -7.63 -14.91
CA VAL A 99 7.36 -9.09 -14.88
C VAL A 99 7.83 -9.55 -16.25
N LYS A 100 9.02 -10.17 -16.34
CA LYS A 100 9.67 -10.51 -17.62
C LYS A 100 8.73 -11.29 -18.56
N GLY A 101 8.51 -10.72 -19.74
CA GLY A 101 7.72 -11.34 -20.82
C GLY A 101 6.25 -11.57 -20.47
N GLN A 102 5.75 -11.04 -19.36
CA GLN A 102 4.48 -11.49 -18.79
C GLN A 102 3.57 -10.35 -18.31
N GLY A 103 4.10 -9.21 -17.87
CA GLY A 103 3.22 -8.12 -17.42
C GLY A 103 3.84 -7.10 -16.49
N ILE A 104 2.97 -6.47 -15.69
CA ILE A 104 3.30 -5.52 -14.63
C ILE A 104 2.56 -5.92 -13.37
N VAL A 105 3.22 -5.76 -12.23
CA VAL A 105 2.59 -5.87 -10.90
C VAL A 105 2.68 -4.53 -10.20
N THR A 106 1.60 -4.11 -9.54
CA THR A 106 1.53 -2.83 -8.82
C THR A 106 1.21 -3.03 -7.34
N GLU A 107 1.28 -1.95 -6.54
CA GLU A 107 0.87 -1.98 -5.12
C GLU A 107 -0.54 -2.58 -4.94
N ARG A 108 -1.48 -2.22 -5.83
CA ARG A 108 -2.85 -2.74 -5.84
C ARG A 108 -2.93 -4.25 -6.01
N ASP A 109 -2.05 -4.82 -6.83
CA ASP A 109 -2.04 -6.25 -7.08
C ASP A 109 -1.49 -6.99 -5.87
N LEU A 110 -0.43 -6.44 -5.26
CA LEU A 110 0.10 -6.97 -4.01
C LEU A 110 -0.90 -6.84 -2.86
N ALA A 111 -1.68 -5.76 -2.77
CA ALA A 111 -2.68 -5.55 -1.74
C ALA A 111 -3.71 -6.69 -1.65
N LYS A 112 -4.04 -7.34 -2.77
CA LYS A 112 -4.99 -8.48 -2.83
C LYS A 112 -4.49 -9.72 -2.09
N VAL A 113 -3.17 -9.85 -1.92
CA VAL A 113 -2.50 -11.05 -1.37
C VAL A 113 -1.82 -10.79 -0.04
N ILE A 114 -2.00 -9.61 0.55
CA ILE A 114 -1.50 -9.31 1.89
C ILE A 114 -2.21 -10.21 2.90
N PRO A 115 -1.49 -10.79 3.87
CA PRO A 115 -2.10 -11.53 4.96
C PRO A 115 -3.12 -10.68 5.70
N ARG A 116 -4.30 -11.23 5.96
CA ARG A 116 -5.34 -10.60 6.76
C ARG A 116 -4.95 -10.84 8.21
N VAL A 117 -4.39 -9.82 8.83
CA VAL A 117 -3.88 -9.87 10.20
C VAL A 117 -4.57 -8.78 11.01
N THR A 118 -4.84 -9.10 12.27
CA THR A 118 -5.54 -8.23 13.24
C THR A 118 -4.60 -7.18 13.85
N ILE A 119 -3.80 -6.52 12.99
CA ILE A 119 -2.92 -5.40 13.37
C ILE A 119 -3.76 -4.11 13.32
N PRO A 120 -3.69 -3.22 14.31
CA PRO A 120 -4.36 -1.91 14.23
C PRO A 120 -3.90 -1.11 13.00
N ALA A 121 -4.83 -0.65 12.18
CA ALA A 121 -4.54 0.09 10.95
C ALA A 121 -3.77 1.40 11.23
N ILE A 122 -4.08 2.05 12.35
CA ILE A 122 -3.45 3.30 12.75
C ILE A 122 -1.93 3.16 13.00
N SER A 123 -1.45 1.96 13.37
CA SER A 123 -0.02 1.74 13.62
C SER A 123 0.81 1.57 12.35
N VAL A 124 0.17 1.39 11.18
CA VAL A 124 0.86 1.20 9.90
C VAL A 124 0.74 2.40 8.96
N GLY A 125 -0.33 3.18 9.10
CA GLY A 125 -0.60 4.38 8.30
C GLY A 125 0.18 5.62 8.75
N THR A 126 -0.10 6.75 8.10
CA THR A 126 0.42 8.07 8.49
C THR A 126 -0.56 8.75 9.43
N THR A 127 -0.12 9.20 10.61
CA THR A 127 -0.98 9.86 11.62
C THR A 127 -1.13 11.36 11.41
N ASN A 128 -0.08 12.03 10.93
CA ASN A 128 -0.14 13.47 10.60
C ASN A 128 -0.69 13.67 9.17
N VAL A 129 -2.01 13.59 9.03
CA VAL A 129 -2.65 13.64 7.71
C VAL A 129 -2.69 15.07 7.17
N PHE A 130 -2.02 15.29 6.03
CA PHE A 130 -2.10 16.55 5.30
C PHE A 130 -3.45 16.69 4.60
N THR A 131 -4.10 17.85 4.75
CA THR A 131 -5.40 18.16 4.11
C THR A 131 -5.33 19.47 3.34
N LEU A 132 -6.26 19.67 2.42
CA LEU A 132 -6.45 20.94 1.71
C LEU A 132 -7.91 21.40 1.76
N PRO A 133 -8.17 22.71 1.88
CA PRO A 133 -9.53 23.25 1.70
C PRO A 133 -10.11 22.88 0.33
N SER A 134 -11.41 22.62 0.28
CA SER A 134 -12.15 22.20 -0.92
C SER A 134 -12.10 23.21 -2.07
N ASP A 135 -11.85 24.48 -1.77
CA ASP A 135 -11.70 25.58 -2.72
C ASP A 135 -10.25 25.86 -3.13
N SER A 136 -9.28 25.10 -2.60
CA SER A 136 -7.91 25.09 -3.11
C SER A 136 -7.88 24.67 -4.59
N THR A 137 -6.79 24.97 -5.29
CA THR A 137 -6.68 24.66 -6.71
C THR A 137 -6.08 23.28 -6.97
N VAL A 138 -6.32 22.74 -8.17
CA VAL A 138 -5.62 21.54 -8.66
C VAL A 138 -4.11 21.70 -8.58
N MET A 139 -3.59 22.89 -8.90
CA MET A 139 -2.15 23.20 -8.81
C MET A 139 -1.63 23.14 -7.37
N ASP A 140 -2.41 23.56 -6.37
CA ASP A 140 -2.01 23.45 -4.95
C ASP A 140 -1.89 21.99 -4.54
N ALA A 141 -2.89 21.16 -4.88
CA ALA A 141 -2.82 19.72 -4.64
C ALA A 141 -1.64 19.06 -5.37
N ALA A 142 -1.40 19.42 -6.63
CA ALA A 142 -0.29 18.92 -7.42
C ALA A 142 1.06 19.21 -6.73
N LYS A 143 1.28 20.46 -6.32
CA LYS A 143 2.51 20.88 -5.59
C LYS A 143 2.67 20.12 -4.27
N SER A 144 1.62 20.04 -3.46
CA SER A 144 1.65 19.32 -2.19
C SER A 144 1.92 17.82 -2.36
N MET A 145 1.32 17.16 -3.35
CA MET A 145 1.55 15.74 -3.63
C MET A 145 3.00 15.46 -4.04
N ILE A 146 3.61 16.35 -4.83
CA ILE A 146 5.01 16.19 -5.25
C ILE A 146 5.97 16.51 -4.10
N SER A 147 5.76 17.60 -3.37
CA SER A 147 6.68 18.02 -2.31
C SER A 147 6.65 17.09 -1.09
N LEU A 148 5.46 16.60 -0.71
CA LEU A 148 5.28 15.69 0.42
C LEU A 148 5.41 14.21 0.03
N GLY A 149 5.51 13.89 -1.26
CA GLY A 149 5.61 12.51 -1.74
C GLY A 149 4.32 11.67 -1.57
N ILE A 150 3.18 12.32 -1.32
CA ILE A 150 1.89 11.65 -1.10
C ILE A 150 1.08 11.50 -2.40
N SER A 151 0.08 10.62 -2.40
CA SER A 151 -0.76 10.35 -3.58
C SER A 151 -2.24 10.71 -3.41
N HIS A 152 -2.67 10.96 -2.17
CA HIS A 152 -4.06 11.21 -1.79
C HIS A 152 -4.08 12.30 -0.73
N ILE A 153 -5.01 13.25 -0.87
CA ILE A 153 -5.19 14.37 0.04
C ILE A 153 -6.70 14.45 0.39
N PRO A 154 -7.08 14.23 1.65
CA PRO A 154 -8.43 14.54 2.09
C PRO A 154 -8.69 16.04 1.96
N ILE A 155 -9.88 16.40 1.49
CA ILE A 155 -10.28 17.80 1.34
C ILE A 155 -11.30 18.21 2.39
N THR A 156 -11.22 19.45 2.85
CA THR A 156 -12.07 19.97 3.93
C THR A 156 -12.99 21.09 3.47
N SER A 157 -14.20 21.14 4.02
CA SER A 157 -15.11 22.29 3.90
C SER A 157 -15.54 22.70 5.30
N GLY A 158 -15.03 23.83 5.79
CA GLY A 158 -15.17 24.19 7.19
C GLY A 158 -14.50 23.14 8.11
N SER A 159 -15.27 22.55 9.01
CA SER A 159 -14.79 21.51 9.93
C SER A 159 -14.79 20.10 9.34
N ASP A 160 -15.44 19.89 8.19
CA ASP A 160 -15.79 18.56 7.73
C ASP A 160 -14.81 18.08 6.66
N VAL A 161 -14.44 16.80 6.68
CA VAL A 161 -13.71 16.18 5.57
C VAL A 161 -14.73 15.73 4.55
N THR A 162 -14.83 16.46 3.44
CA THR A 162 -15.91 16.29 2.45
C THR A 162 -15.56 15.38 1.29
N GLY A 163 -14.30 14.95 1.18
CA GLY A 163 -13.87 14.09 0.08
C GLY A 163 -12.37 13.83 0.07
N MET A 164 -11.92 13.23 -1.03
CA MET A 164 -10.52 12.88 -1.27
C MET A 164 -10.14 13.24 -2.70
N VAL A 165 -8.96 13.82 -2.88
CA VAL A 165 -8.33 14.05 -4.19
C VAL A 165 -7.10 13.15 -4.31
N SER A 166 -6.99 12.43 -5.42
CA SER A 166 -5.84 11.57 -5.72
C SER A 166 -5.00 12.11 -6.88
N LEU A 167 -3.79 11.56 -7.07
CA LEU A 167 -2.99 11.81 -8.28
C LEU A 167 -3.77 11.53 -9.57
N ARG A 168 -4.76 10.62 -9.56
CA ARG A 168 -5.56 10.33 -10.75
C ARG A 168 -6.42 11.53 -11.13
N ASP A 169 -7.02 12.18 -10.14
CA ASP A 169 -7.93 13.31 -10.33
C ASP A 169 -7.13 14.54 -10.77
N VAL A 170 -5.97 14.78 -10.13
CA VAL A 170 -5.02 15.82 -10.51
C VAL A 170 -4.46 15.60 -11.92
N LEU A 171 -4.07 14.37 -12.27
CA LEU A 171 -3.59 14.03 -13.61
C LEU A 171 -4.65 14.33 -14.68
N LYS A 172 -5.89 13.91 -14.43
CA LYS A 172 -7.00 14.15 -15.36
C LYS A 172 -7.23 15.65 -15.56
N ALA A 173 -7.26 16.42 -14.47
CA ALA A 173 -7.45 17.86 -14.54
C ALA A 173 -6.31 18.58 -15.29
N ILE A 174 -5.05 18.19 -15.04
CA ILE A 174 -3.87 18.73 -15.77
C ILE A 174 -3.97 18.39 -17.26
N HIS A 175 -4.32 17.15 -17.59
CA HIS A 175 -4.47 16.70 -18.97
C HIS A 175 -5.56 17.47 -19.72
N GLU A 176 -6.67 17.79 -19.04
CA GLU A 176 -7.78 18.61 -19.55
C GLU A 176 -7.49 20.13 -19.53
N GLY A 177 -6.32 20.55 -19.03
CA GLY A 177 -5.94 21.96 -18.92
C GLY A 177 -6.59 22.72 -17.75
N ASN A 178 -7.30 22.04 -16.86
CA ASN A 178 -8.01 22.61 -15.72
C ASN A 178 -7.12 22.66 -14.46
N ILE A 179 -6.05 23.45 -14.49
CA ILE A 179 -5.09 23.53 -13.37
C ILE A 179 -5.49 24.52 -12.26
N THR A 180 -6.40 25.45 -12.56
CA THR A 180 -6.90 26.45 -11.61
C THR A 180 -8.29 26.11 -11.04
N GLY A 181 -8.91 25.03 -11.52
CA GLY A 181 -10.18 24.52 -11.00
C GLY A 181 -10.09 24.15 -9.52
N LYS A 182 -11.25 24.15 -8.84
CA LYS A 182 -11.32 23.85 -7.41
C LYS A 182 -11.24 22.36 -7.16
N LEU A 183 -10.67 21.97 -6.02
CA LEU A 183 -10.63 20.57 -5.60
C LEU A 183 -12.03 19.95 -5.44
N SER A 184 -13.02 20.73 -5.01
CA SER A 184 -14.43 20.32 -4.91
C SER A 184 -15.01 19.77 -6.22
N ASP A 185 -14.45 20.19 -7.37
CA ASP A 185 -14.97 19.84 -8.69
C ASP A 185 -14.41 18.49 -9.18
N ILE A 186 -13.25 18.07 -8.65
CA ILE A 186 -12.55 16.84 -9.07
C ILE A 186 -12.51 15.76 -7.97
N ALA A 187 -12.76 16.13 -6.71
CA ALA A 187 -12.70 15.21 -5.58
C ALA A 187 -13.80 14.15 -5.64
N SER A 188 -13.49 12.96 -5.14
CA SER A 188 -14.53 11.97 -4.85
C SER A 188 -15.43 12.50 -3.73
N LYS A 189 -16.73 12.61 -4.00
CA LYS A 189 -17.75 13.03 -3.03
C LYS A 189 -18.17 11.92 -2.06
N SER A 190 -17.86 10.67 -2.39
CA SER A 190 -18.07 9.52 -1.51
C SER A 190 -16.77 9.21 -0.79
N LEU A 191 -16.63 9.72 0.44
CA LEU A 191 -15.51 9.40 1.30
C LEU A 191 -15.65 7.95 1.80
N VAL A 192 -14.69 7.10 1.46
CA VAL A 192 -14.53 5.78 2.10
C VAL A 192 -13.55 6.00 3.24
N TYR A 193 -13.95 5.68 4.47
CA TYR A 193 -13.16 5.89 5.70
C TYR A 193 -13.52 4.81 6.72
N GLU A 194 -12.71 4.69 7.76
CA GLU A 194 -12.93 3.78 8.89
C GLU A 194 -12.68 4.47 10.23
N ASP A 195 -13.10 3.82 11.30
CA ASP A 195 -12.76 4.23 12.66
C ASP A 195 -11.28 3.91 12.99
N ILE A 196 -10.70 4.59 13.98
CA ILE A 196 -9.32 4.37 14.43
C ILE A 196 -9.07 2.93 14.93
N ASP A 197 -10.12 2.26 15.41
CA ASP A 197 -10.05 0.88 15.89
C ASP A 197 -9.97 -0.17 14.75
N ALA A 198 -10.09 0.26 13.49
CA ALA A 198 -10.01 -0.65 12.34
C ALA A 198 -8.67 -1.38 12.27
N SER A 199 -8.72 -2.61 11.75
CA SER A 199 -7.56 -3.44 11.52
C SER A 199 -7.01 -3.29 10.09
N VAL A 200 -5.78 -3.73 9.87
CA VAL A 200 -5.15 -3.84 8.55
C VAL A 200 -6.00 -4.68 7.58
N GLU A 201 -6.66 -5.72 8.08
CA GLU A 201 -7.61 -6.53 7.30
C GLU A 201 -8.77 -5.70 6.78
N ASP A 202 -9.44 -4.93 7.65
CA ASP A 202 -10.57 -4.07 7.28
C ASP A 202 -10.16 -3.07 6.18
N ILE A 203 -8.98 -2.47 6.32
CA ILE A 203 -8.45 -1.53 5.32
C ILE A 203 -8.11 -2.21 4.00
N ALA A 204 -7.47 -3.38 4.04
CA ALA A 204 -7.14 -4.13 2.84
C ALA A 204 -8.40 -4.51 2.06
N ASP A 205 -9.44 -4.96 2.76
CA ASP A 205 -10.72 -5.34 2.18
C ASP A 205 -11.47 -4.13 1.59
N LEU A 206 -11.43 -2.96 2.25
CA LEU A 206 -11.98 -1.74 1.68
C LEU A 206 -11.24 -1.28 0.42
N ILE A 207 -9.91 -1.27 0.44
CA ILE A 207 -9.08 -0.89 -0.72
C ILE A 207 -9.44 -1.76 -1.93
N VAL A 208 -9.58 -3.07 -1.72
CA VAL A 208 -9.91 -4.03 -2.79
C VAL A 208 -11.37 -3.90 -3.23
N SER A 209 -12.32 -3.88 -2.30
CA SER A 209 -13.76 -3.94 -2.59
C SER A 209 -14.34 -2.61 -3.09
N LYS A 210 -13.84 -1.48 -2.58
CA LYS A 210 -14.28 -0.13 -2.97
C LYS A 210 -13.41 0.48 -4.07
N TYR A 211 -12.34 -0.20 -4.47
CA TYR A 211 -11.40 0.25 -5.51
C TYR A 211 -10.74 1.61 -5.18
N VAL A 212 -10.49 1.86 -3.89
CA VAL A 212 -9.87 3.09 -3.38
C VAL A 212 -8.37 2.89 -3.15
N GLY A 213 -7.58 3.95 -3.27
CA GLY A 213 -6.13 3.89 -3.05
C GLY A 213 -5.68 4.29 -1.64
N ALA A 214 -6.60 4.79 -0.82
CA ALA A 214 -6.37 5.23 0.54
C ALA A 214 -7.66 5.22 1.36
N VAL A 215 -7.53 4.98 2.66
CA VAL A 215 -8.61 5.02 3.65
C VAL A 215 -8.16 5.91 4.82
N PRO A 216 -8.75 7.10 5.01
CA PRO A 216 -8.58 7.90 6.21
C PRO A 216 -9.26 7.24 7.42
N LEU A 217 -8.65 7.42 8.59
CA LEU A 217 -9.09 6.89 9.87
C LEU A 217 -9.54 8.05 10.76
N PHE A 218 -10.74 7.93 11.33
CA PHE A 218 -11.33 8.94 12.19
C PHE A 218 -11.62 8.40 13.59
N GLU A 219 -11.56 9.28 14.58
CA GLU A 219 -12.11 9.01 15.91
C GLU A 219 -13.51 9.65 15.98
N GLY A 220 -14.55 8.87 15.66
CA GLY A 220 -15.93 9.35 15.54
C GLY A 220 -16.26 9.97 14.17
N GLU A 221 -17.06 11.05 14.15
CA GLU A 221 -17.55 11.64 12.89
C GLU A 221 -16.41 12.14 11.97
N PRO A 222 -16.58 12.11 10.63
CA PRO A 222 -15.56 12.46 9.64
C PRO A 222 -15.27 13.98 9.56
N LYS A 223 -14.82 14.53 10.67
CA LYS A 223 -14.41 15.93 10.85
C LYS A 223 -12.90 16.03 10.83
N ALA A 224 -12.37 17.17 10.38
CA ALA A 224 -10.94 17.42 10.31
C ALA A 224 -10.26 17.28 11.69
N ALA A 225 -10.94 17.68 12.77
CA ALA A 225 -10.45 17.53 14.14
C ALA A 225 -10.35 16.07 14.62
N ASN A 226 -11.10 15.18 13.98
CA ASN A 226 -11.18 13.75 14.30
C ASN A 226 -10.34 12.90 13.34
N LEU A 227 -9.72 13.48 12.31
CA LEU A 227 -8.87 12.74 11.38
C LEU A 227 -7.56 12.36 12.07
N ARG A 228 -7.39 11.07 12.35
CA ARG A 228 -6.26 10.53 13.13
C ARG A 228 -5.20 9.87 12.28
N GLY A 229 -5.56 9.39 11.10
CA GLY A 229 -4.59 8.76 10.20
C GLY A 229 -5.10 8.54 8.79
N ILE A 230 -4.21 8.06 7.93
CA ILE A 230 -4.53 7.59 6.58
C ILE A 230 -3.67 6.37 6.26
N VAL A 231 -4.31 5.33 5.72
CA VAL A 231 -3.65 4.10 5.29
C VAL A 231 -3.84 3.96 3.78
N THR A 232 -2.77 3.60 3.07
CA THR A 232 -2.74 3.51 1.62
C THR A 232 -2.29 2.13 1.16
N GLU A 233 -2.47 1.83 -0.14
CA GLU A 233 -1.91 0.62 -0.77
C GLU A 233 -0.41 0.46 -0.46
N TRP A 234 0.34 1.57 -0.40
CA TRP A 234 1.77 1.57 -0.09
C TRP A 234 2.08 1.18 1.36
N ASP A 235 1.23 1.57 2.32
CA ASP A 235 1.43 1.22 3.72
C ASP A 235 1.24 -0.28 3.94
N LEU A 236 0.24 -0.87 3.29
CA LEU A 236 0.03 -2.31 3.31
C LEU A 236 1.20 -3.07 2.65
N VAL A 237 1.69 -2.60 1.49
CA VAL A 237 2.85 -3.20 0.83
C VAL A 237 4.12 -3.08 1.68
N ARG A 238 4.34 -1.91 2.32
CA ARG A 238 5.47 -1.69 3.23
C ARG A 238 5.41 -2.65 4.42
N LEU A 239 4.24 -2.75 5.06
CA LEU A 239 4.00 -3.70 6.15
C LEU A 239 4.36 -5.13 5.71
N TYR A 240 3.84 -5.56 4.56
CA TYR A 240 4.11 -6.90 4.06
C TYR A 240 5.59 -7.13 3.71
N ALA A 241 6.29 -6.10 3.25
CA ALA A 241 7.72 -6.16 2.94
C ALA A 241 8.60 -6.31 4.18
N THR A 242 8.25 -5.65 5.29
CA THR A 242 9.04 -5.64 6.54
C THR A 242 8.66 -6.76 7.49
N MET A 243 7.48 -7.35 7.32
CA MET A 243 7.02 -8.44 8.17
C MET A 243 8.02 -9.60 8.21
N VAL A 244 8.27 -10.09 9.41
CA VAL A 244 9.05 -11.28 9.70
C VAL A 244 8.15 -12.33 10.31
N ARG A 245 8.27 -13.55 9.79
CA ARG A 245 7.56 -14.70 10.30
C ARG A 245 8.38 -15.36 11.40
N ALA A 246 7.77 -15.54 12.55
CA ALA A 246 8.33 -16.29 13.66
C ALA A 246 7.38 -17.40 14.09
N HIS A 247 7.97 -18.44 14.67
CA HIS A 247 7.28 -19.59 15.21
C HIS A 247 7.58 -19.70 16.69
N VAL A 248 6.54 -19.65 17.52
CA VAL A 248 6.65 -19.83 18.96
C VAL A 248 6.18 -21.22 19.31
N LEU A 249 7.12 -22.07 19.71
CA LEU A 249 6.84 -23.38 20.27
C LEU A 249 6.44 -23.21 21.74
N ILE A 250 5.27 -23.71 22.12
CA ILE A 250 4.72 -23.54 23.46
C ILE A 250 4.54 -24.90 24.13
N LYS A 251 5.06 -24.99 25.36
CA LYS A 251 4.70 -26.05 26.29
C LYS A 251 3.58 -25.58 27.18
N ALA A 252 2.48 -26.31 27.23
CA ALA A 252 1.25 -25.90 27.87
C ALA A 252 0.82 -26.85 29.00
N GLU A 253 -0.10 -26.39 29.84
CA GLU A 253 -0.85 -27.26 30.73
C GLU A 253 -1.88 -28.08 29.95
N PRO A 254 -1.87 -29.43 30.03
CA PRO A 254 -2.78 -30.27 29.22
C PRO A 254 -4.26 -29.89 29.36
N SER A 255 -4.69 -29.49 30.56
CA SER A 255 -6.07 -29.09 30.84
C SER A 255 -6.45 -27.71 30.29
N LYS A 256 -5.49 -26.91 29.83
CA LYS A 256 -5.68 -25.53 29.36
C LYS A 256 -5.50 -25.36 27.85
N ILE A 257 -4.99 -26.37 27.14
CA ILE A 257 -4.68 -26.32 25.70
C ILE A 257 -5.84 -25.74 24.86
N LYS A 258 -7.07 -26.23 25.05
CA LYS A 258 -8.22 -25.74 24.27
C LYS A 258 -8.49 -24.24 24.48
N GLY A 259 -8.42 -23.77 25.72
CA GLY A 259 -8.62 -22.35 26.04
C GLY A 259 -7.47 -21.49 25.53
N LEU A 260 -6.25 -22.02 25.60
CA LEU A 260 -5.05 -21.33 25.12
C LEU A 260 -5.07 -21.14 23.60
N VAL A 261 -5.51 -22.13 22.82
CA VAL A 261 -5.68 -21.99 21.36
C VAL A 261 -6.66 -20.87 21.04
N ALA A 262 -7.80 -20.79 21.72
CA ALA A 262 -8.77 -19.73 21.50
C ALA A 262 -8.22 -18.33 21.85
N ALA A 263 -7.48 -18.22 22.96
CA ALA A 263 -6.84 -16.97 23.35
C ALA A 263 -5.75 -16.54 22.34
N LEU A 264 -4.90 -17.47 21.91
CA LEU A 264 -3.85 -17.20 20.92
C LEU A 264 -4.41 -16.77 19.58
N MET A 265 -5.46 -17.45 19.08
CA MET A 265 -6.11 -17.06 17.82
C MET A 265 -6.76 -15.67 17.89
N ALA A 266 -7.11 -15.20 19.10
CA ALA A 266 -7.62 -13.85 19.32
C ALA A 266 -6.51 -12.80 19.54
N THR A 267 -5.26 -13.23 19.71
CA THR A 267 -4.13 -12.33 19.93
C THR A 267 -3.70 -11.66 18.64
N PRO A 268 -3.56 -10.31 18.60
CA PRO A 268 -3.02 -9.61 17.43
C PRO A 268 -1.70 -10.20 16.95
N ARG A 269 -1.50 -10.26 15.63
CA ARG A 269 -0.29 -10.80 14.94
C ARG A 269 -0.15 -12.33 14.94
N VAL A 270 -1.03 -13.06 15.63
CA VAL A 270 -1.09 -14.52 15.50
C VAL A 270 -1.75 -14.87 14.17
N TYR A 271 -0.99 -15.55 13.32
CA TYR A 271 -1.42 -16.01 12.01
C TYR A 271 -2.06 -17.39 12.06
N ASP A 272 -1.47 -18.31 12.83
CA ASP A 272 -1.94 -19.69 12.95
C ASP A 272 -1.51 -20.32 14.27
N VAL A 273 -2.27 -21.31 14.74
CA VAL A 273 -1.97 -22.10 15.94
C VAL A 273 -2.24 -23.57 15.65
N ALA A 274 -1.18 -24.36 15.61
CA ALA A 274 -1.27 -25.81 15.46
C ALA A 274 -1.04 -26.53 16.79
N ILE A 275 -1.87 -27.52 17.09
CA ILE A 275 -1.58 -28.49 18.16
C ILE A 275 -0.61 -29.52 17.59
N VAL A 276 0.53 -29.72 18.27
CA VAL A 276 1.60 -30.60 17.81
C VAL A 276 1.89 -31.69 18.83
N TYR A 277 2.41 -32.82 18.35
CA TYR A 277 2.87 -33.92 19.21
C TYR A 277 4.39 -33.89 19.25
N GLY A 278 4.97 -33.82 20.45
CA GLY A 278 6.42 -33.79 20.62
C GLY A 278 6.83 -33.16 21.95
N PRO A 279 8.02 -32.53 22.02
CA PRO A 279 8.49 -31.85 23.24
C PRO A 279 7.69 -30.59 23.60
N TYR A 280 6.86 -30.10 22.67
CA TYR A 280 5.96 -28.96 22.80
C TYR A 280 4.53 -29.39 22.44
N ASP A 281 3.55 -28.61 22.88
CA ASP A 281 2.12 -28.89 22.70
C ASP A 281 1.50 -28.03 21.60
N LEU A 282 1.99 -26.80 21.40
CA LEU A 282 1.53 -25.88 20.37
C LEU A 282 2.68 -25.31 19.54
N LEU A 283 2.41 -25.07 18.27
CA LEU A 283 3.21 -24.29 17.34
C LEU A 283 2.38 -23.07 16.93
N VAL A 284 2.79 -21.88 17.37
CA VAL A 284 2.14 -20.61 17.03
C VAL A 284 2.96 -19.93 15.95
N THR A 285 2.33 -19.57 14.84
CA THR A 285 2.95 -18.76 13.80
C THR A 285 2.51 -17.32 13.97
N ILE A 286 3.47 -16.40 14.04
CA ILE A 286 3.23 -14.96 14.17
C ILE A 286 3.90 -14.21 13.03
N ASP A 287 3.21 -13.22 12.47
CA ASP A 287 3.76 -12.29 11.50
C ASP A 287 3.93 -10.93 12.19
N ILE A 288 5.17 -10.48 12.33
CA ILE A 288 5.53 -9.28 13.09
C ILE A 288 6.14 -8.24 12.16
N GLU A 289 5.71 -6.99 12.29
CA GLU A 289 6.06 -5.86 11.42
C GLU A 289 7.54 -5.46 11.50
N ASP A 290 8.15 -5.71 12.65
CA ASP A 290 9.53 -5.37 13.02
C ASP A 290 10.15 -6.50 13.88
N PRO A 291 11.30 -7.08 13.47
CA PRO A 291 12.00 -8.09 14.25
C PRO A 291 12.24 -7.72 15.72
N ASP A 292 12.46 -6.44 16.02
CA ASP A 292 12.75 -5.97 17.37
C ASP A 292 11.53 -6.09 18.30
N LEU A 293 10.32 -6.18 17.73
CA LEU A 293 9.08 -6.39 18.47
C LEU A 293 8.81 -7.86 18.80
N ILE A 294 9.62 -8.82 18.29
CA ILE A 294 9.40 -10.25 18.55
C ILE A 294 9.47 -10.55 20.04
N GLY A 295 10.52 -10.08 20.72
CA GLY A 295 10.70 -10.36 22.15
C GLY A 295 9.55 -9.81 22.97
N THR A 296 9.17 -8.56 22.76
CA THR A 296 8.07 -7.90 23.51
C THR A 296 6.71 -8.52 23.20
N THR A 297 6.43 -8.86 21.94
CA THR A 297 5.18 -9.51 21.54
C THR A 297 5.04 -10.89 22.18
N VAL A 298 6.11 -11.71 22.16
CA VAL A 298 6.08 -13.04 22.77
C VAL A 298 5.90 -12.92 24.27
N ILE A 299 6.63 -12.05 24.96
CA ILE A 299 6.54 -11.90 26.41
C ILE A 299 5.16 -11.39 26.84
N ASN A 300 4.67 -10.33 26.21
CA ASN A 300 3.48 -9.62 26.67
C ASN A 300 2.18 -10.28 26.24
N SER A 301 2.16 -10.93 25.07
CA SER A 301 0.91 -11.39 24.45
C SER A 301 0.78 -12.91 24.35
N ILE A 302 1.89 -13.66 24.50
CA ILE A 302 1.90 -15.12 24.35
C ILE A 302 2.31 -15.79 25.66
N ALA A 303 3.53 -15.52 26.15
CA ALA A 303 4.09 -16.15 27.35
C ALA A 303 3.33 -15.77 28.63
N SER A 304 2.65 -14.62 28.64
CA SER A 304 1.80 -14.15 29.74
C SER A 304 0.46 -14.88 29.85
N LEU A 305 0.06 -15.65 28.83
CA LEU A 305 -1.24 -16.33 28.82
C LEU A 305 -1.29 -17.48 29.83
N ALA A 306 -2.42 -17.57 30.52
CA ALA A 306 -2.65 -18.62 31.51
C ALA A 306 -2.56 -20.03 30.88
N GLY A 307 -1.71 -20.88 31.47
CA GLY A 307 -1.47 -22.24 31.00
C GLY A 307 -0.24 -22.40 30.10
N VAL A 308 0.47 -21.31 29.77
CA VAL A 308 1.80 -21.36 29.15
C VAL A 308 2.87 -21.64 30.22
N LYS A 309 3.70 -22.66 29.98
CA LYS A 309 4.81 -23.02 30.88
C LYS A 309 6.17 -22.56 30.35
N GLU A 310 6.35 -22.69 29.05
CA GLU A 310 7.62 -22.44 28.38
C GLU A 310 7.35 -22.05 26.92
N THR A 311 8.17 -21.14 26.40
CA THR A 311 8.13 -20.69 25.01
C THR A 311 9.52 -20.70 24.40
N THR A 312 9.65 -21.25 23.19
CA THR A 312 10.86 -21.16 22.37
C THR A 312 10.51 -20.48 21.06
N THR A 313 11.20 -19.41 20.70
CA THR A 313 10.93 -18.65 19.47
C THR A 313 11.96 -18.97 18.40
N LEU A 314 11.47 -19.34 17.21
CA LEU A 314 12.25 -19.55 16.00
C LEU A 314 11.86 -18.47 15.00
N ILE A 315 12.83 -17.90 14.29
CA ILE A 315 12.57 -16.88 13.26
C ILE A 315 12.87 -17.53 11.91
N GLU A 316 11.96 -17.40 10.94
CA GLU A 316 12.22 -17.89 9.59
C GLU A 316 13.42 -17.16 9.00
N ALA A 317 14.41 -17.91 8.52
CA ALA A 317 15.51 -17.35 7.76
C ALA A 317 15.03 -16.96 6.36
N GLU A 318 15.45 -15.80 5.86
CA GLU A 318 15.13 -15.41 4.50
C GLU A 318 15.85 -16.33 3.50
N GLN A 319 15.09 -17.00 2.63
CA GLN A 319 15.67 -17.67 1.48
C GLN A 319 16.11 -16.60 0.46
N ILE A 320 17.41 -16.55 0.18
CA ILE A 320 18.05 -15.68 -0.82
C ILE A 320 17.80 -16.23 -2.22
#